data_AF-A0A6J4UJ93-F1
#
_entry.id   AF-A0A6J4UJ93-F1
#
_cell.length_a   1.000
_cell.length_b   1.000
_cell.length_c   1.000
_cell.angle_alpha   90.00
_cell.angle_beta   90.00
_cell.angle_gamma   90.00
#
_symmetry.space_group_name_H-M   'P 1'
#
loop_
_entity.id
_entity.type
_entity.pdbx_description
1 polymer ?
#
loop_
_entity_poly.entity_id
_entity_poly.type
_entity_poly.pdbx_seq_one_letter_code
_entity_poly.pdbx_strand_id
1 'polypeptide(L)'
;MTRLGRGGVAEPRVGGTERVGESPGIPGLFLRPALTKNCSVGLSRSANGRFGGLGHPVGAEVGAMEAHTRACTLGATIRDRRRELGWSQEELAERVRETGGRMRQSDVSRLEQGRVVLPHADRLGGIAAALGLPVGELLAHSGWTGAEVAFTSTAAPETVAAVALPEHDAGTRAARTGPARPPQRPREVVAPRLREAIARARETEAWTVEILDRCALSAATWDAPRQDGRRN
;
A
#
# COMPACT_ATOMS: atom_id res chain seq x y z
N MET A 1 56.21 21.87 -58.43
CA MET A 1 55.74 21.89 -57.02
C MET A 1 54.25 22.19 -57.05
N THR A 2 53.41 21.15 -56.99
CA THR A 2 51.98 21.26 -57.31
C THR A 2 51.15 20.96 -56.06
N ARG A 3 50.29 21.91 -55.72
CA ARG A 3 49.46 21.98 -54.50
C ARG A 3 48.22 21.07 -54.65
N LEU A 4 48.02 20.15 -53.71
CA LEU A 4 46.81 19.32 -53.60
C LEU A 4 45.70 20.09 -52.88
N GLY A 5 44.50 20.08 -53.47
CA GLY A 5 43.31 20.78 -53.01
C GLY A 5 42.58 20.10 -51.85
N ARG A 6 41.97 20.93 -51.00
CA ARG A 6 41.05 20.53 -49.91
C ARG A 6 39.65 20.29 -50.47
N GLY A 7 39.08 19.12 -50.20
CA GLY A 7 37.66 18.82 -50.38
C GLY A 7 36.85 19.33 -49.18
N GLY A 8 35.82 20.13 -49.45
CA GLY A 8 34.82 20.58 -48.48
C GLY A 8 33.76 19.51 -48.25
N VAL A 9 33.41 19.28 -46.99
CA VAL A 9 32.36 18.34 -46.58
C VAL A 9 31.08 19.13 -46.37
N ALA A 10 30.00 18.72 -47.03
CA ALA A 10 28.69 19.35 -46.95
C ALA A 10 27.96 18.97 -45.65
N GLU A 11 27.43 19.97 -44.94
CA GLU A 11 26.54 19.78 -43.79
C GLU A 11 25.11 19.44 -44.23
N PRO A 12 24.42 18.51 -43.54
CA PRO A 12 23.00 18.27 -43.77
C PRO A 12 22.12 19.24 -42.96
N ARG A 13 21.26 19.97 -43.68
CA ARG A 13 20.11 20.71 -43.14
C ARG A 13 19.06 19.73 -42.59
N VAL A 14 18.74 19.82 -41.31
CA VAL A 14 17.55 19.17 -40.72
C VAL A 14 16.48 20.22 -40.53
N GLY A 15 15.43 20.16 -41.36
CA GLY A 15 14.19 20.92 -41.20
C GLY A 15 13.04 19.94 -41.13
N GLY A 16 12.25 19.99 -40.04
CA GLY A 16 11.09 19.14 -39.84
C GLY A 16 10.23 19.66 -38.70
N THR A 17 9.32 20.58 -38.99
CA THR A 17 8.25 21.01 -38.09
C THR A 17 7.05 20.09 -38.29
N GLU A 18 6.93 19.04 -37.46
CA GLU A 18 5.74 18.20 -37.43
C GLU A 18 4.72 18.72 -36.40
N ARG A 19 3.46 18.71 -36.86
CA ARG A 19 2.27 19.22 -36.21
C ARG A 19 1.92 18.39 -34.98
N VAL A 20 1.63 19.07 -33.88
CA VAL A 20 1.01 18.49 -32.70
C VAL A 20 -0.45 18.16 -33.03
N GLY A 21 -0.76 16.87 -33.12
CA GLY A 21 -2.13 16.37 -33.18
C GLY A 21 -2.78 16.46 -31.80
N GLU A 22 -3.93 17.12 -31.74
CA GLU A 22 -4.83 17.11 -30.60
C GLU A 22 -5.33 15.68 -30.34
N SER A 23 -4.96 15.11 -29.19
CA SER A 23 -5.55 13.85 -28.71
C SER A 23 -6.93 14.11 -28.11
N PRO A 24 -7.97 13.32 -28.47
CA PRO A 24 -9.29 13.43 -27.88
C PRO A 24 -9.25 13.07 -26.39
N GLY A 25 -9.86 13.94 -25.57
CA GLY A 25 -9.89 13.84 -24.12
C GLY A 25 -10.49 12.52 -23.64
N ILE A 26 -9.70 11.80 -22.84
CA ILE A 26 -10.18 10.70 -22.02
C ILE A 26 -11.01 11.34 -20.89
N PRO A 27 -12.30 11.00 -20.71
CA PRO A 27 -13.08 11.52 -19.60
C PRO A 27 -12.45 11.07 -18.28
N GLY A 28 -12.07 12.06 -17.47
CA GLY A 28 -11.43 11.87 -16.18
C GLY A 28 -12.28 10.98 -15.28
N LEU A 29 -11.78 9.78 -15.01
CA LEU A 29 -12.20 8.98 -13.86
C LEU A 29 -11.68 9.69 -12.61
N PHE A 30 -12.49 10.62 -12.11
CA PHE A 30 -12.34 11.22 -10.80
C PHE A 30 -12.42 10.12 -9.73
N LEU A 31 -11.28 9.56 -9.33
CA LEU A 31 -11.18 8.87 -8.04
C LEU A 31 -11.32 9.91 -6.94
N ARG A 32 -12.56 10.16 -6.52
CA ARG A 32 -12.85 10.82 -5.25
C ARG A 32 -12.37 9.88 -4.13
N PRO A 33 -11.64 10.37 -3.11
CA PRO A 33 -11.46 9.60 -1.89
C PRO A 33 -12.83 9.46 -1.22
N ALA A 34 -13.41 8.26 -1.29
CA ALA A 34 -14.62 7.93 -0.56
C ALA A 34 -14.27 7.91 0.94
N LEU A 35 -14.64 9.00 1.61
CA LEU A 35 -14.67 9.10 3.06
C LEU A 35 -15.56 7.99 3.64
N THR A 36 -14.99 7.30 4.63
CA THR A 36 -15.66 6.70 5.80
C THR A 36 -16.98 5.98 5.57
N LYS A 37 -16.92 4.63 5.52
CA LYS A 37 -17.91 3.76 6.18
C LYS A 37 -17.51 2.29 6.13
N ASN A 38 -17.74 1.63 7.26
CA ASN A 38 -17.89 0.19 7.50
C ASN A 38 -16.71 -0.54 8.17
N CYS A 39 -16.56 -0.30 9.47
CA CYS A 39 -16.34 -1.38 10.43
C CYS A 39 -17.63 -1.56 11.23
N SER A 40 -18.56 -2.37 10.72
CA SER A 40 -19.76 -2.76 11.45
C SER A 40 -19.41 -3.85 12.46
N VAL A 41 -18.99 -3.45 13.66
CA VAL A 41 -18.87 -4.38 14.79
C VAL A 41 -20.26 -4.51 15.43
N GLY A 42 -20.80 -5.73 15.40
CA GLY A 42 -22.04 -6.07 16.08
C GLY A 42 -21.92 -5.85 17.59
N LEU A 43 -22.51 -4.76 18.07
CA LEU A 43 -22.75 -4.52 19.49
C LEU A 43 -23.83 -5.50 19.99
N SER A 44 -23.39 -6.64 20.52
CA SER A 44 -24.22 -7.46 21.41
C SER A 44 -24.59 -6.63 22.64
N ARG A 45 -25.84 -6.18 22.67
CA ARG A 45 -26.46 -5.49 23.81
C ARG A 45 -26.55 -6.45 24.99
N SER A 46 -25.74 -6.21 26.03
CA SER A 46 -26.04 -6.72 27.36
C SER A 46 -27.05 -5.77 28.01
N ALA A 47 -28.32 -6.17 28.01
CA ALA A 47 -29.38 -5.50 28.74
C ALA A 47 -29.26 -5.87 30.22
N ASN A 48 -28.99 -4.90 31.10
CA ASN A 48 -29.59 -4.78 32.44
C ASN A 48 -29.00 -3.58 33.17
N GLY A 49 -29.84 -2.58 33.47
CA GLY A 49 -29.42 -1.42 34.27
C GLY A 49 -30.40 -0.26 34.20
N ARG A 50 -31.59 -0.46 34.77
CA ARG A 50 -32.67 0.51 34.88
C ARG A 50 -32.30 1.57 35.94
N PHE A 51 -31.78 2.72 35.53
CA PHE A 51 -31.66 3.90 36.39
C PHE A 51 -32.36 5.10 35.75
N GLY A 52 -33.42 5.55 36.40
CA GLY A 52 -34.14 6.77 36.06
C GLY A 52 -33.37 7.99 36.57
N GLY A 53 -33.07 8.91 35.65
CA GLY A 53 -32.48 10.20 35.95
C GLY A 53 -32.63 11.10 34.74
N LEU A 54 -33.64 11.97 34.78
CA LEU A 54 -33.92 12.97 33.74
C LEU A 54 -32.86 14.08 33.79
N GLY A 55 -31.74 13.84 33.10
CA GLY A 55 -30.72 14.86 32.83
C GLY A 55 -30.11 14.54 31.48
N HIS A 56 -30.43 15.34 30.46
CA HIS A 56 -29.90 15.15 29.11
C HIS A 56 -28.39 15.43 29.06
N PRO A 57 -27.53 14.43 28.77
CA PRO A 57 -26.10 14.66 28.60
C PRO A 57 -25.82 15.01 27.14
N VAL A 58 -25.74 16.30 26.82
CA VAL A 58 -25.38 16.82 25.47
C VAL A 58 -23.86 16.70 25.21
N GLY A 59 -23.17 15.72 25.80
CA GLY A 59 -21.70 15.62 25.78
C GLY A 59 -21.11 14.23 25.53
N ALA A 60 -21.92 13.19 25.32
CA ALA A 60 -21.43 11.81 25.24
C ALA A 60 -21.09 11.32 23.81
N GLU A 61 -21.50 12.04 22.76
CA GLU A 61 -21.40 11.52 21.39
C GLU A 61 -20.05 11.78 20.70
N VAL A 62 -19.24 12.73 21.19
CA VAL A 62 -17.92 13.03 20.58
C VAL A 62 -16.84 12.01 20.99
N GLY A 63 -16.97 11.41 22.19
CA GLY A 63 -15.99 10.44 22.70
C GLY A 63 -16.05 9.05 22.06
N ALA A 64 -17.20 8.65 21.49
CA ALA A 64 -17.35 7.34 20.83
C ALA A 64 -16.62 7.27 19.48
N MET A 65 -16.41 8.41 18.82
CA MET A 65 -15.71 8.51 17.54
C MET A 65 -14.18 8.57 17.71
N GLU A 66 -13.67 9.15 18.80
CA GLU A 66 -12.23 9.10 19.11
C GLU A 66 -11.78 7.73 19.62
N ALA A 67 -12.62 7.00 20.36
CA ALA A 67 -12.33 5.61 20.72
C ALA A 67 -12.23 4.67 19.49
N HIS A 68 -12.90 5.03 18.39
CA HIS A 68 -12.85 4.32 17.10
C HIS A 68 -11.55 4.54 16.31
N THR A 69 -10.68 5.45 16.75
CA THR A 69 -9.38 5.73 16.09
C THR A 69 -8.21 5.18 16.90
N ARG A 70 -8.44 4.20 17.79
CA ARG A 70 -7.33 3.35 18.24
C ARG A 70 -6.96 2.46 17.08
N ALA A 71 -6.02 2.93 16.26
CA ALA A 71 -5.48 2.23 15.10
C ALA A 71 -5.33 0.73 15.42
N CYS A 72 -6.21 -0.08 14.83
CA CYS A 72 -6.19 -1.52 14.99
C CYS A 72 -4.85 -2.01 14.46
N THR A 73 -3.91 -2.34 15.35
CA THR A 73 -2.60 -2.79 14.88
C THR A 73 -2.75 -4.14 14.17
N LEU A 74 -1.80 -4.46 13.29
CA LEU A 74 -1.72 -5.77 12.66
C LEU A 74 -1.73 -6.90 13.70
N GLY A 75 -1.00 -6.70 14.80
CA GLY A 75 -0.96 -7.61 15.93
C GLY A 75 -2.32 -7.83 16.61
N ALA A 76 -3.12 -6.76 16.78
CA ALA A 76 -4.46 -6.87 17.34
C ALA A 76 -5.38 -7.68 16.42
N THR A 77 -5.35 -7.38 15.11
CA THR A 77 -6.12 -8.11 14.10
C THR A 77 -5.82 -9.60 14.08
N ILE A 78 -4.53 -9.97 14.11
CA ILE A 78 -4.08 -11.37 14.15
C ILE A 78 -4.55 -12.05 15.44
N ARG A 79 -4.45 -11.37 16.59
CA ARG A 79 -4.90 -11.90 17.87
C ARG A 79 -6.39 -12.18 17.88
N ASP A 80 -7.19 -11.24 17.38
CA ASP A 80 -8.64 -11.35 17.39
C ASP A 80 -9.09 -12.50 16.48
N ARG A 81 -8.55 -12.55 15.25
CA ARG A 81 -8.83 -13.66 14.33
C ARG A 81 -8.43 -15.02 14.88
N ARG A 82 -7.25 -15.11 15.51
CA ARG A 82 -6.79 -16.34 16.17
C ARG A 82 -7.74 -16.80 17.28
N ARG A 83 -8.27 -15.86 18.09
CA ARG A 83 -9.22 -16.15 19.17
C ARG A 83 -10.57 -16.61 18.64
N GLU A 84 -11.05 -16.04 17.55
CA GLU A 84 -12.27 -16.50 16.86
C GLU A 84 -12.16 -17.96 16.41
N LEU A 85 -10.96 -18.37 15.97
CA LEU A 85 -10.68 -19.74 15.56
C LEU A 85 -10.41 -20.69 16.74
N GLY A 86 -10.36 -20.18 17.98
CA GLY A 86 -10.07 -20.97 19.17
C GLY A 86 -8.62 -21.44 19.28
N TRP A 87 -7.69 -20.82 18.55
CA TRP A 87 -6.28 -21.24 18.53
C TRP A 87 -5.43 -20.52 19.58
N SER A 88 -4.44 -21.20 20.11
CA SER A 88 -3.32 -20.66 20.87
C SER A 88 -2.23 -20.08 19.95
N GLN A 89 -1.29 -19.32 20.52
CA GLN A 89 -0.18 -18.76 19.75
C GLN A 89 0.75 -19.84 19.18
N GLU A 90 0.92 -20.97 19.89
CA GLU A 90 1.73 -22.11 19.41
C GLU A 90 1.03 -22.78 18.24
N GLU A 91 -0.29 -22.98 18.30
CA GLU A 91 -1.07 -23.56 17.19
C GLU A 91 -1.00 -22.69 15.95
N LEU A 92 -1.11 -21.35 16.08
CA LEU A 92 -0.92 -20.47 14.93
C LEU A 92 0.50 -20.61 14.34
N ALA A 93 1.53 -20.69 15.19
CA ALA A 93 2.90 -20.88 14.71
C ALA A 93 3.06 -22.23 13.98
N GLU A 94 2.45 -23.29 14.48
CA GLU A 94 2.44 -24.61 13.82
C GLU A 94 1.76 -24.55 12.45
N ARG A 95 0.59 -23.94 12.34
CA ARG A 95 -0.11 -23.78 11.04
C ARG A 95 0.71 -22.98 10.03
N VAL A 96 1.43 -21.96 10.47
CA VAL A 96 2.35 -21.23 9.59
C VAL A 96 3.51 -22.13 9.14
N ARG A 97 4.01 -23.03 10.00
CA ARG A 97 5.04 -24.02 9.61
C ARG A 97 4.51 -25.02 8.58
N GLU A 98 3.28 -25.49 8.73
CA GLU A 98 2.63 -26.40 7.77
C GLU A 98 2.52 -25.78 6.36
N THR A 99 2.32 -24.45 6.26
CA THR A 99 2.34 -23.72 4.97
C THR A 99 3.74 -23.49 4.39
N GLY A 100 4.80 -23.99 5.02
CA GLY A 100 6.19 -23.84 4.59
C GLY A 100 6.92 -22.63 5.21
N GLY A 101 6.26 -21.88 6.10
CA GLY A 101 6.85 -20.75 6.81
C GLY A 101 7.78 -21.16 7.96
N ARG A 102 8.63 -20.23 8.40
CA ARG A 102 9.41 -20.39 9.64
C ARG A 102 8.95 -19.37 10.68
N MET A 103 8.11 -19.82 11.60
CA MET A 103 7.57 -18.99 12.69
C MET A 103 7.60 -19.74 14.02
N ARG A 104 8.10 -19.07 15.06
CA ARG A 104 8.04 -19.57 16.46
C ARG A 104 6.88 -18.89 17.19
N GLN A 105 6.38 -19.50 18.26
CA GLN A 105 5.38 -18.85 19.13
C GLN A 105 5.85 -17.50 19.68
N SER A 106 7.14 -17.36 19.99
CA SER A 106 7.73 -16.08 20.42
C SER A 106 7.59 -14.98 19.35
N ASP A 107 7.64 -15.35 18.06
CA ASP A 107 7.43 -14.40 16.96
C ASP A 107 5.96 -13.94 16.92
N VAL A 108 5.01 -14.87 17.12
CA VAL A 108 3.57 -14.57 17.20
C VAL A 108 3.30 -13.62 18.37
N SER A 109 3.86 -13.91 19.55
CA SER A 109 3.69 -13.07 20.74
C SER A 109 4.21 -11.64 20.50
N ARG A 110 5.40 -11.48 19.91
CA ARG A 110 5.95 -10.16 19.56
C ARG A 110 5.09 -9.42 18.54
N LEU A 111 4.56 -10.13 17.55
CA LEU A 111 3.68 -9.56 16.53
C LEU A 111 2.37 -9.06 17.15
N GLU A 112 1.70 -9.88 17.97
CA GLU A 112 0.46 -9.51 18.66
C GLU A 112 0.64 -8.33 19.64
N GLN A 113 1.83 -8.18 20.20
CA GLN A 113 2.19 -7.05 21.08
C GLN A 113 2.55 -5.77 20.30
N GLY A 114 2.58 -5.81 18.96
CA GLY A 114 3.01 -4.67 18.15
C GLY A 114 4.50 -4.36 18.25
N ARG A 115 5.32 -5.31 18.74
CA ARG A 115 6.79 -5.16 18.80
C ARG A 115 7.45 -5.37 17.43
N VAL A 116 6.67 -5.77 16.43
CA VAL A 116 7.07 -5.92 15.03
C VAL A 116 6.12 -5.05 14.23
N VAL A 117 6.67 -4.05 13.53
CA VAL A 117 5.88 -3.09 12.74
C VAL A 117 5.29 -3.78 11.51
N LEU A 118 6.12 -4.50 10.74
CA LEU A 118 5.68 -5.26 9.58
C LEU A 118 6.60 -6.48 9.39
N PRO A 119 6.07 -7.71 9.36
CA PRO A 119 6.85 -8.90 9.03
C PRO A 119 7.23 -8.93 7.54
N HIS A 120 8.25 -9.72 7.19
CA HIS A 120 8.63 -9.95 5.79
C HIS A 120 7.46 -10.53 4.98
N ALA A 121 7.41 -10.23 3.68
CA ALA A 121 6.29 -10.60 2.80
C ALA A 121 5.94 -12.09 2.87
N ASP A 122 6.93 -12.98 2.78
CA ASP A 122 6.70 -14.44 2.84
C ASP A 122 6.09 -14.88 4.18
N ARG A 123 6.55 -14.27 5.28
CA ARG A 123 6.04 -14.55 6.62
C ARG A 123 4.61 -14.02 6.78
N LEU A 124 4.33 -12.83 6.26
CA LEU A 124 2.98 -12.27 6.25
C LEU A 124 2.03 -13.14 5.43
N GLY A 125 2.48 -13.64 4.28
CA GLY A 125 1.75 -14.59 3.44
C GLY A 125 1.42 -15.89 4.19
N GLY A 126 2.40 -16.47 4.89
CA GLY A 126 2.19 -17.67 5.72
C GLY A 126 1.18 -17.43 6.85
N ILE A 127 1.24 -16.28 7.53
CA ILE A 127 0.27 -15.93 8.58
C ILE A 127 -1.14 -15.77 7.99
N ALA A 128 -1.27 -15.04 6.88
CA ALA A 128 -2.56 -14.81 6.23
C ALA A 128 -3.18 -16.14 5.75
N ALA A 129 -2.38 -16.99 5.10
CA ALA A 129 -2.79 -18.33 4.68
C ALA A 129 -3.22 -19.21 5.86
N ALA A 130 -2.47 -19.21 6.97
CA ALA A 130 -2.83 -19.95 8.17
C ALA A 130 -4.16 -19.46 8.79
N LEU A 131 -4.44 -18.16 8.73
CA LEU A 131 -5.70 -17.56 9.23
C LEU A 131 -6.87 -17.67 8.24
N GLY A 132 -6.64 -18.20 7.03
CA GLY A 132 -7.64 -18.29 5.96
C GLY A 132 -8.07 -16.93 5.42
N LEU A 133 -7.18 -15.93 5.45
CA LEU A 133 -7.44 -14.58 4.95
C LEU A 133 -6.45 -14.23 3.83
N PRO A 134 -6.87 -13.48 2.80
CA PRO A 134 -5.93 -12.89 1.87
C PRO A 134 -5.10 -11.79 2.56
N VAL A 135 -3.84 -11.63 2.14
CA VAL A 135 -2.91 -10.65 2.75
C VAL A 135 -3.48 -9.23 2.72
N GLY A 136 -4.13 -8.84 1.63
CA GLY A 136 -4.76 -7.53 1.49
C GLY A 136 -5.87 -7.28 2.52
N GLU A 137 -6.70 -8.27 2.81
CA GLU A 137 -7.78 -8.17 3.82
C GLU A 137 -7.21 -8.10 5.23
N LEU A 138 -6.19 -8.92 5.53
CA LEU A 138 -5.48 -8.86 6.82
C LEU A 138 -4.89 -7.46 7.07
N LEU A 139 -4.30 -6.85 6.05
CA LEU A 139 -3.73 -5.51 6.14
C LEU A 139 -4.82 -4.42 6.22
N ALA A 140 -5.90 -4.54 5.45
CA ALA A 140 -7.03 -3.61 5.49
C ALA A 140 -7.67 -3.56 6.89
N HIS A 141 -7.87 -4.72 7.54
CA HIS A 141 -8.36 -4.79 8.92
C HIS A 141 -7.41 -4.14 9.93
N SER A 142 -6.11 -4.14 9.65
CA SER A 142 -5.09 -3.47 10.48
C SER A 142 -4.94 -1.97 10.22
N GLY A 143 -5.86 -1.36 9.47
CA GLY A 143 -5.81 0.06 9.15
C GLY A 143 -4.64 0.46 8.26
N TRP A 144 -4.01 -0.49 7.57
CA TRP A 144 -2.97 -0.23 6.58
C TRP A 144 -3.64 0.23 5.27
N THR A 145 -3.83 1.54 5.12
CA THR A 145 -4.47 2.15 3.96
C THR A 145 -3.68 1.88 2.67
N GLY A 146 -4.37 1.46 1.61
CA GLY A 146 -3.77 1.19 0.29
C GLY A 146 -3.27 -0.25 0.11
N ALA A 147 -3.34 -1.08 1.14
CA ALA A 147 -2.97 -2.49 1.04
C ALA A 147 -3.97 -3.28 0.19
N GLU A 148 -5.25 -2.96 0.29
CA GLU A 148 -6.30 -3.50 -0.55
C GLU A 148 -5.98 -3.27 -2.04
N VAL A 149 -5.50 -2.09 -2.44
CA VAL A 149 -5.14 -1.79 -3.84
C VAL A 149 -3.82 -2.45 -4.25
N ALA A 150 -2.83 -2.48 -3.36
CA ALA A 150 -1.53 -3.07 -3.64
C ALA A 150 -1.59 -4.59 -3.83
N PHE A 151 -2.51 -5.27 -3.12
CA PHE A 151 -2.63 -6.73 -3.13
C PHE A 151 -3.87 -7.26 -3.85
N THR A 152 -4.77 -6.40 -4.36
CA THR A 152 -5.87 -6.83 -5.26
C THR A 152 -5.39 -7.18 -6.67
N SER A 153 -4.11 -6.98 -6.97
CA SER A 153 -3.57 -7.26 -8.30
C SER A 153 -3.03 -8.68 -8.42
N THR A 154 -3.91 -9.63 -8.74
CA THR A 154 -3.78 -10.58 -9.85
C THR A 154 -4.98 -11.51 -9.76
N ALA A 155 -5.80 -11.47 -10.80
CA ALA A 155 -6.93 -12.37 -11.01
C ALA A 155 -6.60 -13.79 -10.52
N ALA A 156 -7.58 -14.43 -9.89
CA ALA A 156 -7.61 -15.89 -9.74
C ALA A 156 -6.98 -16.49 -10.99
N PRO A 157 -5.92 -17.31 -10.88
CA PRO A 157 -5.30 -17.87 -12.07
C PRO A 157 -6.43 -18.52 -12.83
N GLU A 158 -6.81 -17.91 -13.97
CA GLU A 158 -7.57 -18.58 -14.99
C GLU A 158 -6.84 -19.89 -15.13
N THR A 159 -7.59 -20.94 -14.86
CA THR A 159 -7.13 -22.30 -14.77
C THR A 159 -6.40 -22.55 -16.08
N VAL A 160 -5.07 -22.37 -16.09
CA VAL A 160 -4.23 -22.67 -17.23
C VAL A 160 -4.32 -24.18 -17.32
N ALA A 161 -5.29 -24.60 -18.13
CA ALA A 161 -5.50 -25.96 -18.53
C ALA A 161 -4.13 -26.55 -18.82
N ALA A 162 -3.85 -27.66 -18.14
CA ALA A 162 -2.60 -28.38 -18.19
C ALA A 162 -2.05 -28.44 -19.62
N VAL A 163 -1.13 -27.54 -19.94
CA VAL A 163 -0.30 -27.67 -21.13
C VAL A 163 0.69 -28.76 -20.77
N ALA A 164 0.43 -29.95 -21.30
CA ALA A 164 1.32 -31.09 -21.20
C ALA A 164 2.74 -30.66 -21.58
N LEU A 165 3.64 -30.70 -20.61
CA LEU A 165 5.08 -30.53 -20.82
C LEU A 165 5.56 -31.63 -21.78
N PRO A 166 6.19 -31.31 -22.92
CA PRO A 166 6.91 -32.30 -23.70
C PRO A 166 8.13 -32.77 -22.91
N GLU A 167 8.31 -34.09 -22.84
CA GLU A 167 9.45 -34.76 -22.22
C GLU A 167 10.74 -34.30 -22.88
N HIS A 168 11.53 -33.49 -22.17
CA HIS A 168 12.84 -33.09 -22.63
C HIS A 168 13.87 -34.15 -22.24
N ASP A 169 14.26 -34.89 -23.27
CA ASP A 169 15.25 -35.94 -23.25
C ASP A 169 16.62 -35.46 -22.75
N ALA A 170 17.23 -36.29 -21.91
CA ALA A 170 18.45 -36.00 -21.19
C ALA A 170 19.67 -36.19 -22.09
N GLY A 171 20.33 -35.10 -22.48
CA GLY A 171 21.68 -35.19 -22.99
C GLY A 171 22.17 -33.91 -23.65
N THR A 172 23.12 -33.23 -23.02
CA THR A 172 24.46 -32.93 -23.59
C THR A 172 25.20 -31.90 -22.72
N ARG A 173 26.20 -32.42 -22.00
CA ARG A 173 27.53 -31.89 -21.70
C ARG A 173 27.79 -30.36 -21.77
N ALA A 174 28.14 -29.86 -20.58
CA ALA A 174 28.92 -28.68 -20.23
C ALA A 174 29.72 -27.95 -21.33
N ALA A 175 29.26 -26.75 -21.69
CA ALA A 175 30.11 -25.68 -22.20
C ALA A 175 30.12 -24.52 -21.18
N ARG A 176 31.30 -24.24 -20.62
CA ARG A 176 31.55 -23.06 -19.77
C ARG A 176 31.33 -21.80 -20.59
N THR A 177 30.12 -21.27 -20.51
CA THR A 177 29.74 -20.00 -21.11
C THR A 177 30.08 -18.93 -20.06
N GLY A 178 30.98 -18.01 -20.38
CA GLY A 178 31.30 -16.87 -19.51
C GLY A 178 30.04 -16.05 -19.18
N PRO A 179 30.07 -15.20 -18.14
CA PRO A 179 28.88 -14.47 -17.70
C PRO A 179 28.34 -13.65 -18.87
N ALA A 180 27.19 -14.10 -19.40
CA ALA A 180 26.49 -13.43 -20.47
C ALA A 180 26.25 -11.99 -20.02
N ARG A 181 26.85 -11.04 -20.75
CA ARG A 181 26.64 -9.62 -20.54
C ARG A 181 25.13 -9.39 -20.55
N PRO A 182 24.51 -8.90 -19.45
CA PRO A 182 23.07 -8.77 -19.38
C PRO A 182 22.60 -7.90 -20.54
N PRO A 183 21.50 -8.27 -21.22
CA PRO A 183 20.99 -7.50 -22.35
C PRO A 183 20.79 -6.06 -21.87
N GLN A 184 21.52 -5.13 -22.49
CA GLN A 184 21.39 -3.72 -22.15
C GLN A 184 19.96 -3.32 -22.52
N ARG A 185 19.11 -3.10 -21.51
CA ARG A 185 17.76 -2.58 -21.74
C ARG A 185 17.88 -1.28 -22.53
N PRO A 186 17.07 -1.07 -23.58
CA PRO A 186 17.10 0.16 -24.36
C PRO A 186 16.97 1.37 -23.43
N ARG A 187 18.03 2.19 -23.35
CA ARG A 187 18.09 3.39 -22.50
C ARG A 187 16.92 4.36 -22.77
N GLU A 188 16.32 4.29 -23.95
CA GLU A 188 15.25 5.17 -24.42
C GLU A 188 13.94 5.05 -23.61
N VAL A 189 13.61 3.89 -23.06
CA VAL A 189 12.34 3.68 -22.34
C VAL A 189 12.40 4.20 -20.89
N VAL A 190 13.59 4.49 -20.37
CA VAL A 190 13.79 4.96 -18.98
C VAL A 190 13.45 6.45 -18.83
N ALA A 191 13.67 7.25 -19.88
CA ALA A 191 13.47 8.69 -19.84
C ALA A 191 12.01 9.14 -19.52
N PRO A 192 10.95 8.59 -20.13
CA PRO A 192 9.58 9.02 -19.81
C PRO A 192 9.16 8.63 -18.39
N ARG A 193 9.50 7.42 -17.93
CA ARG A 193 9.19 6.96 -16.58
C ARG A 193 9.88 7.80 -15.50
N LEU A 194 11.13 8.21 -15.75
CA LEU A 194 11.86 9.08 -14.82
C LEU A 194 11.21 10.48 -14.74
N ARG A 195 10.81 11.06 -15.88
CA ARG A 195 10.11 12.36 -15.88
C ARG A 195 8.79 12.30 -15.14
N GLU A 196 8.01 11.24 -15.34
CA GLU A 196 6.75 11.02 -14.64
C GLU A 196 6.97 10.86 -13.13
N ALA A 197 7.99 10.11 -12.71
CA ALA A 197 8.35 9.97 -11.30
C ALA A 197 8.74 11.32 -10.67
N ILE A 198 9.51 12.14 -11.38
CA ILE A 198 9.88 13.50 -10.92
C ILE A 198 8.64 14.40 -10.83
N ALA A 199 7.70 14.31 -11.77
CA ALA A 199 6.45 15.07 -11.72
C ALA A 199 5.63 14.71 -10.48
N ARG A 200 5.41 13.41 -10.20
CA ARG A 200 4.69 12.95 -9.00
C ARG A 200 5.36 13.37 -7.70
N ALA A 201 6.69 13.35 -7.66
CA ALA A 201 7.44 13.80 -6.48
C ALA A 201 7.17 15.29 -6.19
N ARG A 202 7.14 16.13 -7.22
CA ARG A 202 6.82 17.57 -7.09
C ARG A 202 5.38 17.83 -6.66
N GLU A 203 4.43 17.05 -7.17
CA GLU A 203 3.02 17.13 -6.73
C GLU A 203 2.88 16.76 -5.25
N THR A 204 3.59 15.72 -4.80
CA THR A 204 3.62 15.31 -3.39
C THR A 204 4.20 16.41 -2.51
N GLU A 205 5.30 17.04 -2.93
CA GLU A 205 5.92 18.16 -2.22
C GLU A 205 4.94 19.34 -2.09
N ALA A 206 4.30 19.75 -3.19
CA ALA A 206 3.31 20.82 -3.18
C ALA A 206 2.13 20.53 -2.23
N TRP A 207 1.62 19.29 -2.24
CA TRP A 207 0.55 18.87 -1.35
C TRP A 207 0.96 18.87 0.13
N THR A 208 2.20 18.44 0.43
CA THR A 208 2.70 18.49 1.81
C THR A 208 2.84 19.92 2.34
N VAL A 209 3.26 20.86 1.50
CA VAL A 209 3.31 22.29 1.86
C VAL A 209 1.91 22.82 2.16
N GLU A 210 0.92 22.52 1.31
CA GLU A 210 -0.48 22.93 1.52
C GLU A 210 -1.04 22.41 2.86
N ILE A 211 -0.73 21.17 3.23
CA ILE A 211 -1.16 20.60 4.52
C ILE A 211 -0.51 21.34 5.68
N LEU A 212 0.79 21.61 5.61
CA LEU A 212 1.51 22.32 6.68
C LEU A 212 0.96 23.74 6.86
N ASP A 213 0.63 24.45 5.77
CA ASP A 213 0.00 25.77 5.83
C ASP A 213 -1.38 25.70 6.50
N ARG A 214 -2.19 24.69 6.16
CA ARG A 214 -3.51 24.47 6.81
C ARG A 214 -3.38 24.18 8.30
N CYS A 215 -2.39 23.40 8.69
CA CYS A 215 -2.08 23.13 10.09
C CYS A 215 -1.65 24.40 10.82
N ALA A 216 -0.80 25.24 10.20
CA ALA A 216 -0.37 26.51 10.78
C ALA A 216 -1.53 27.49 10.99
N LEU A 217 -2.44 27.61 10.01
CA LEU A 217 -3.66 28.42 10.13
C LEU A 217 -4.58 27.92 11.25
N SER A 218 -4.72 26.61 11.36
CA SER A 218 -5.53 25.99 12.41
C SER A 218 -4.93 26.29 13.79
N ALA A 219 -3.61 26.12 13.95
CA ALA A 219 -2.91 26.42 15.20
C ALA A 219 -3.07 27.90 15.60
N ALA A 220 -2.91 28.84 14.66
CA ALA A 220 -3.10 30.27 14.91
C ALA A 220 -4.54 30.60 15.38
N THR A 221 -5.54 29.85 14.88
CA THR A 221 -6.94 30.01 15.30
C THR A 221 -7.16 29.54 16.75
N TRP A 222 -6.44 28.50 17.17
CA TRP A 222 -6.51 27.97 18.53
C TRP A 222 -5.73 28.81 19.55
N ASP A 223 -4.59 29.38 19.15
CA ASP A 223 -3.75 30.23 19.99
C ASP A 223 -4.31 31.65 20.17
N ALA A 224 -5.26 32.06 19.32
CA ALA A 224 -5.95 33.33 19.50
C ALA A 224 -6.61 33.37 20.89
N PRO A 225 -6.26 34.33 21.76
CA PRO A 225 -6.84 34.40 23.10
C PRO A 225 -8.34 34.46 22.94
N ARG A 226 -9.05 33.49 23.51
CA ARG A 226 -10.50 33.51 23.57
C ARG A 226 -10.87 34.87 24.15
N GLN A 227 -11.50 35.71 23.33
CA GLN A 227 -12.11 36.94 23.81
C GLN A 227 -13.33 36.52 24.63
N ASP A 228 -13.07 35.94 25.79
CA ASP A 228 -14.07 35.71 26.81
C ASP A 228 -14.48 37.11 27.24
N GLY A 229 -15.61 37.55 26.68
CA GLY A 229 -16.26 38.79 27.01
C GLY A 229 -16.68 38.77 28.47
N ARG A 230 -15.72 39.01 29.37
CA ARG A 230 -15.99 39.60 30.67
C ARG A 230 -16.37 41.06 30.43
N ARG A 231 -17.61 41.25 29.96
CA ARG A 231 -18.32 42.52 30.16
C ARG A 231 -18.75 42.54 31.62
N ASN A 232 -18.11 43.42 32.40
CA ASN A 232 -18.68 43.92 33.65
C ASN A 232 -19.86 44.84 33.34
#